data_AF-A0A927UCZ7-F1
#
_entry.id   AF-A0A927UCZ7-F1
#
_cell.length_a   1.000
_cell.length_b   1.000
_cell.length_c   1.000
_cell.angle_alpha   90.00
_cell.angle_beta   90.00
_cell.angle_gamma   90.00
#
_symmetry.space_group_name_H-M   'P 1'
#
loop_
_entity.id
_entity.type
_entity.pdbx_description
1 polymer ?
#
loop_
_entity_poly.entity_id
_entity_poly.type
_entity_poly.pdbx_seq_one_letter_code
_entity_poly.pdbx_strand_id
1 'polypeptide(L)'
;MGISIHLSVSKSVKKEEWKAVYEESLKMVKAFPLAELREIDIDGIDTICLVETEEHQETYGWYDEKTRVGWDAVGDYRYMRIAEDYYLPRDLVDDKKYIERCEDAMFGILPAYLDYDWQDKQFDITYDIWGAKTQGEPYHMYLLAIACMIESRLSNKAFVYGDITRGQCVRAVELANEVLDNPIEIPARCDLDRLLERVSAMPLTEQEKIRAFECIYLGNKDVKFGEYIRNYFSDAAFIEYWEKRFSHCTVEQFGFLDIFSDYILWGFDLSDVCRYVKFKNKDGKLLYEDFVKYVMDTKLHLLNKDCSDPLKIDEDESRPYGVSTLFAQLVFIGAKNKKIDRFIPIEEIRKALTASIGDKCDVNNIIDNYLSKEAEQDNIDLLKISTEEDYIKACDQDPSELYKQYINNTAEKIEKIRETYDIADFDYLPFYESGDTISPGILKSLGKSFAFYRSILEEDSYKELMRKDYISRCRFLVDQNSSIFIRDTDWRKIFKDIRENDESFARYYPMVRVSITSKNIAYMINAIVLNDELYEYCFELASQYEKE
;
A
#
# COMPACT_ATOMS: atom_id res chain seq x y z
N MET A 1 -7.64 8.46 -0.16
CA MET A 1 -6.76 7.43 -0.73
C MET A 1 -5.66 7.16 0.28
N GLY A 2 -5.33 5.92 0.53
CA GLY A 2 -4.31 5.50 1.49
C GLY A 2 -4.15 3.98 1.45
N ILE A 3 -3.23 3.46 2.26
CA ILE A 3 -2.96 2.04 2.37
C ILE A 3 -3.55 1.54 3.68
N SER A 4 -4.57 0.69 3.63
CA SER A 4 -5.24 0.16 4.81
C SER A 4 -5.18 -1.36 4.91
N ILE A 5 -5.21 -1.84 6.14
CA ILE A 5 -5.51 -3.23 6.48
C ILE A 5 -6.90 -3.23 7.12
N HIS A 6 -7.75 -4.12 6.65
CA HIS A 6 -9.06 -4.37 7.20
C HIS A 6 -9.13 -5.77 7.79
N LEU A 7 -9.88 -5.89 8.88
CA LEU A 7 -10.14 -7.14 9.56
C LEU A 7 -11.61 -7.17 9.93
N SER A 8 -12.35 -8.07 9.28
CA SER A 8 -13.75 -8.34 9.61
C SER A 8 -13.84 -9.62 10.43
N VAL A 9 -14.55 -9.56 11.55
CA VAL A 9 -14.74 -10.69 12.47
C VAL A 9 -16.23 -11.00 12.60
N SER A 10 -16.63 -12.22 12.34
CA SER A 10 -18.03 -12.66 12.36
C SER A 10 -18.67 -12.44 13.74
N LYS A 11 -19.93 -11.99 13.74
CA LYS A 11 -20.79 -11.90 14.93
C LYS A 11 -21.15 -13.28 15.52
N SER A 12 -20.72 -14.37 14.88
CA SER A 12 -20.83 -15.74 15.39
C SER A 12 -19.64 -16.22 16.23
N VAL A 13 -18.57 -15.41 16.32
CA VAL A 13 -17.44 -15.67 17.24
C VAL A 13 -17.93 -15.65 18.68
N LYS A 14 -17.59 -16.69 19.43
CA LYS A 14 -17.88 -16.80 20.86
C LYS A 14 -16.84 -16.03 21.67
N LYS A 15 -17.22 -15.60 22.88
CA LYS A 15 -16.32 -14.89 23.80
C LYS A 15 -15.05 -15.68 24.10
N GLU A 16 -15.15 -16.99 24.28
CA GLU A 16 -13.99 -17.86 24.55
C GLU A 16 -13.06 -17.99 23.34
N GLU A 17 -13.62 -18.03 22.13
CA GLU A 17 -12.84 -18.05 20.87
C GLU A 17 -12.07 -16.73 20.74
N TRP A 18 -12.76 -15.59 20.90
CA TRP A 18 -12.13 -14.27 20.83
C TRP A 18 -11.05 -14.09 21.89
N LYS A 19 -11.34 -14.47 23.14
CA LYS A 19 -10.39 -14.34 24.26
C LYS A 19 -9.08 -15.08 23.97
N ALA A 20 -9.15 -16.30 23.44
CA ALA A 20 -7.96 -17.07 23.10
C ALA A 20 -7.11 -16.38 22.02
N VAL A 21 -7.75 -15.85 20.98
CA VAL A 21 -7.09 -15.12 19.88
C VAL A 21 -6.49 -13.81 20.37
N TYR A 22 -7.22 -13.07 21.20
CA TYR A 22 -6.74 -11.82 21.79
C TYR A 22 -5.50 -12.06 22.68
N GLU A 23 -5.53 -13.09 23.54
CA GLU A 23 -4.37 -13.46 24.37
C GLU A 23 -3.14 -13.86 23.54
N GLU A 24 -3.33 -14.51 22.39
CA GLU A 24 -2.25 -14.81 21.45
C GLU A 24 -1.74 -13.55 20.74
N SER A 25 -2.62 -12.60 20.40
CA SER A 25 -2.22 -11.30 19.82
C SER A 25 -1.28 -10.52 20.74
N LEU A 26 -1.47 -10.58 22.06
CA LEU A 26 -0.60 -9.93 23.04
C LEU A 26 0.83 -10.48 23.05
N LYS A 27 1.03 -11.76 22.67
CA LYS A 27 2.37 -12.31 22.51
C LYS A 27 3.09 -11.66 21.32
N MET A 28 2.37 -11.46 20.22
CA MET A 28 2.89 -10.82 19.01
C MET A 28 3.18 -9.33 19.24
N VAL A 29 2.25 -8.62 19.91
CA VAL A 29 2.43 -7.23 20.32
C VAL A 29 3.71 -7.03 21.13
N LYS A 30 4.00 -7.93 22.07
CA LYS A 30 5.24 -7.89 22.87
C LYS A 30 6.52 -8.21 22.09
N ALA A 31 6.40 -8.92 20.98
CA ALA A 31 7.54 -9.35 20.16
C ALA A 31 7.85 -8.35 19.03
N PHE A 32 6.84 -7.62 18.57
CA PHE A 32 6.98 -6.65 17.50
C PHE A 32 7.21 -5.24 18.04
N PRO A 33 7.96 -4.38 17.33
CA PRO A 33 8.19 -3.00 17.73
C PRO A 33 6.97 -2.11 17.42
N LEU A 34 5.75 -2.58 17.73
CA LEU A 34 4.55 -1.77 17.63
C LEU A 34 4.59 -0.63 18.65
N ALA A 35 4.07 0.53 18.26
CA ALA A 35 4.03 1.69 19.11
C ALA A 35 2.67 2.37 19.12
N GLU A 36 2.39 3.03 20.24
CA GLU A 36 1.24 3.87 20.50
C GLU A 36 1.67 5.22 21.12
N LEU A 37 0.75 6.18 21.17
CA LEU A 37 0.98 7.47 21.81
C LEU A 37 0.36 7.46 23.21
N ARG A 38 1.16 7.71 24.24
CA ARG A 38 0.67 7.84 25.62
C ARG A 38 1.24 9.08 26.30
N GLU A 39 0.46 9.64 27.19
CA GLU A 39 0.92 10.66 28.13
C GLU A 39 1.67 10.01 29.28
N ILE A 40 2.93 10.42 29.48
CA ILE A 40 3.84 9.89 30.50
C ILE A 40 4.36 11.05 31.33
N ASP A 41 4.29 10.95 32.66
CA ASP A 41 4.98 11.89 33.56
C ASP A 41 6.49 11.66 33.48
N ILE A 42 7.20 12.70 33.05
CA ILE A 42 8.66 12.76 33.06
C ILE A 42 9.08 13.98 33.87
N ASP A 43 9.67 13.75 35.06
CA ASP A 43 10.09 14.80 35.99
C ASP A 43 8.96 15.81 36.35
N GLY A 44 7.70 15.35 36.46
CA GLY A 44 6.55 16.20 36.80
C GLY A 44 6.00 17.01 35.62
N ILE A 45 6.28 16.57 34.39
CA ILE A 45 5.76 17.13 33.15
C ILE A 45 5.07 16.01 32.37
N ASP A 46 3.75 16.15 32.19
CA ASP A 46 2.94 15.26 31.37
C ASP A 46 3.37 15.40 29.90
N THR A 47 3.92 14.34 29.33
CA THR A 47 4.58 14.35 28.02
C THR A 47 3.97 13.28 27.12
N ILE A 48 3.44 13.69 25.95
CA ILE A 48 3.00 12.73 24.94
C ILE A 48 4.24 12.07 24.31
N CYS A 49 4.37 10.77 24.51
CA CYS A 49 5.48 9.95 24.09
C CYS A 49 5.01 8.86 23.13
N LEU A 50 5.89 8.48 22.21
CA LEU A 50 5.79 7.19 21.54
C LEU A 50 6.26 6.12 22.52
N VAL A 51 5.45 5.10 22.78
CA VAL A 51 5.76 3.98 23.69
C VAL A 51 5.50 2.66 23.00
N GLU A 52 6.16 1.59 23.45
CA GLU A 52 5.86 0.24 22.98
C GLU A 52 4.41 -0.13 23.31
N THR A 53 3.71 -0.72 22.35
CA THR A 53 2.31 -1.11 22.51
C THR A 53 2.16 -2.16 23.61
N GLU A 54 1.19 -1.96 24.50
CA GLU A 54 0.81 -2.97 25.49
C GLU A 54 -0.70 -2.96 25.78
N GLU A 55 -1.20 -4.03 26.41
CA GLU A 55 -2.58 -4.04 26.89
C GLU A 55 -2.78 -2.99 27.96
N HIS A 56 -3.80 -2.14 27.79
CA HIS A 56 -4.18 -1.16 28.78
C HIS A 56 -5.69 -0.94 28.80
N GLN A 57 -6.15 -0.30 29.87
CA GLN A 57 -7.51 0.21 29.96
C GLN A 57 -7.48 1.69 29.62
N GLU A 58 -8.32 2.09 28.67
CA GLU A 58 -8.47 3.50 28.28
C GLU A 58 -9.91 3.97 28.51
N THR A 59 -10.04 5.26 28.79
CA THR A 59 -11.32 5.95 28.85
C THR A 59 -11.61 6.63 27.51
N TYR A 60 -12.87 6.57 27.07
CA TYR A 60 -13.30 7.17 25.81
C TYR A 60 -14.73 7.71 25.93
N GLY A 61 -15.11 8.54 24.97
CA GLY A 61 -16.40 9.25 24.96
C GLY A 61 -16.19 10.76 25.01
N TRP A 62 -17.27 11.53 24.86
CA TRP A 62 -17.16 12.99 24.87
C TRP A 62 -16.76 13.54 26.26
N TYR A 63 -16.97 12.74 27.31
CA TYR A 63 -16.68 13.08 28.70
C TYR A 63 -15.90 11.95 29.41
N ASP A 64 -15.15 11.15 28.65
CA ASP A 64 -14.36 10.01 29.17
C ASP A 64 -15.18 9.04 30.03
N GLU A 65 -16.47 8.90 29.69
CA GLU A 65 -17.44 8.21 30.53
C GLU A 65 -17.48 6.69 30.31
N LYS A 66 -16.79 6.19 29.27
CA LYS A 66 -16.71 4.77 28.94
C LYS A 66 -15.30 4.28 29.13
N THR A 67 -15.17 3.00 29.45
CA THR A 67 -13.87 2.31 29.54
C THR A 67 -13.85 1.17 28.54
N ARG A 68 -12.69 0.93 27.93
CA ARG A 68 -12.42 -0.26 27.13
C ARG A 68 -11.04 -0.79 27.47
N VAL A 69 -10.86 -2.10 27.31
CA VAL A 69 -9.57 -2.78 27.50
C VAL A 69 -9.16 -3.35 26.15
N GLY A 70 -7.91 -3.14 25.78
CA GLY A 70 -7.38 -3.49 24.48
C GLY A 70 -5.93 -3.08 24.34
N TRP A 71 -5.43 -3.12 23.12
CA TRP A 71 -4.14 -2.54 22.75
C TRP A 71 -4.30 -1.72 21.47
N ASP A 72 -3.42 -0.73 21.29
CA ASP A 72 -3.42 0.24 20.19
C ASP A 72 -2.07 0.20 19.46
N ALA A 73 -2.08 0.35 18.14
CA ALA A 73 -0.87 0.66 17.39
C ALA A 73 -1.11 1.80 16.39
N VAL A 74 -0.32 2.87 16.53
CA VAL A 74 -0.29 4.00 15.60
C VAL A 74 0.97 4.00 14.73
N GLY A 75 1.97 3.19 15.08
CA GLY A 75 3.23 3.16 14.34
C GLY A 75 4.23 2.11 14.83
N ASP A 76 5.49 2.37 14.49
CA ASP A 76 6.64 1.55 14.84
C ASP A 76 7.56 2.30 15.81
N TYR A 77 7.94 1.62 16.90
CA TYR A 77 8.77 2.17 17.98
C TYR A 77 10.22 2.37 17.52
N ARG A 78 10.75 1.50 16.67
CA ARG A 78 12.17 1.50 16.27
C ARG A 78 12.52 2.66 15.34
N TYR A 79 11.72 2.88 14.31
CA TYR A 79 11.86 3.88 13.27
C TYR A 79 11.08 5.15 13.57
N MET A 80 10.20 5.13 14.59
CA MET A 80 9.33 6.26 14.99
C MET A 80 8.45 6.75 13.84
N ARG A 81 8.05 5.82 12.97
CA ARG A 81 7.17 6.08 11.82
C ARG A 81 5.75 5.71 12.20
N ILE A 82 4.85 6.67 12.09
CA ILE A 82 3.45 6.52 12.49
C ILE A 82 2.52 6.84 11.32
N ALA A 83 1.27 6.39 11.43
CA ALA A 83 0.17 6.87 10.60
C ALA A 83 -1.13 6.97 11.41
N GLU A 84 -2.16 6.19 11.08
CA GLU A 84 -3.42 6.17 11.82
C GLU A 84 -3.45 5.02 12.84
N ASP A 85 -4.26 5.18 13.89
CA ASP A 85 -4.43 4.25 15.01
C ASP A 85 -5.21 2.99 14.61
N TYR A 86 -4.71 1.84 15.08
CA TYR A 86 -5.35 0.54 15.04
C TYR A 86 -5.57 0.00 16.46
N TYR A 87 -6.83 -0.04 16.88
CA TYR A 87 -7.23 -0.61 18.16
C TYR A 87 -7.75 -2.06 18.04
N LEU A 88 -7.29 -2.96 18.92
CA LEU A 88 -7.85 -4.30 19.09
C LEU A 88 -8.49 -4.46 20.48
N PRO A 89 -9.83 -4.61 20.58
CA PRO A 89 -10.51 -4.77 21.87
C PRO A 89 -10.29 -6.15 22.48
N ARG A 90 -10.07 -6.20 23.79
CA ARG A 90 -10.14 -7.43 24.58
C ARG A 90 -11.54 -8.04 24.54
N ASP A 91 -12.57 -7.21 24.64
CA ASP A 91 -13.97 -7.60 24.64
C ASP A 91 -14.67 -7.13 23.36
N LEU A 92 -14.56 -7.92 22.29
CA LEU A 92 -15.23 -7.64 21.01
C LEU A 92 -16.70 -8.10 20.99
N VAL A 93 -16.97 -9.29 21.53
CA VAL A 93 -18.24 -10.00 21.36
C VAL A 93 -19.33 -9.39 22.25
N ASP A 94 -20.25 -8.66 21.61
CA ASP A 94 -21.44 -8.08 22.23
C ASP A 94 -22.61 -9.08 22.21
N ASP A 95 -23.08 -9.49 23.39
CA ASP A 95 -24.20 -10.44 23.55
C ASP A 95 -25.49 -9.98 22.83
N LYS A 96 -25.68 -8.68 22.62
CA LYS A 96 -26.86 -8.13 21.91
C LYS A 96 -26.72 -8.24 20.39
N LYS A 97 -25.49 -8.34 19.88
CA LYS A 97 -25.16 -8.43 18.46
C LYS A 97 -24.74 -9.84 18.06
N TYR A 98 -24.54 -10.75 19.01
CA TYR A 98 -24.18 -12.13 18.75
C TYR A 98 -25.23 -12.83 17.88
N ILE A 99 -24.77 -13.54 16.85
CA ILE A 99 -25.60 -14.30 15.93
C ILE A 99 -25.05 -15.73 15.91
N GLU A 100 -25.83 -16.70 16.40
CA GLU A 100 -25.37 -18.09 16.57
C GLU A 100 -24.81 -18.72 15.29
N ARG A 101 -25.42 -18.39 14.14
CA ARG A 101 -25.01 -18.86 12.82
C ARG A 101 -24.94 -17.68 11.86
N CYS A 102 -23.72 -17.36 11.45
CA CYS A 102 -23.44 -16.43 10.36
C CYS A 102 -22.87 -17.19 9.17
N GLU A 103 -23.01 -16.58 8.00
CA GLU A 103 -22.16 -16.92 6.86
C GLU A 103 -20.68 -16.60 7.16
N ASP A 104 -19.81 -16.98 6.23
CA ASP A 104 -18.40 -16.64 6.25
C ASP A 104 -18.19 -15.12 6.43
N ALA A 105 -17.16 -14.71 7.19
CA ALA A 105 -16.84 -13.30 7.41
C ALA A 105 -16.61 -12.51 6.10
N MET A 106 -16.13 -13.18 5.04
CA MET A 106 -16.04 -12.59 3.69
C MET A 106 -17.39 -12.13 3.14
N PHE A 107 -18.49 -12.74 3.57
CA PHE A 107 -19.82 -12.36 3.10
C PHE A 107 -20.13 -10.90 3.47
N GLY A 108 -19.70 -10.45 4.65
CA GLY A 108 -19.94 -9.08 5.13
C GLY A 108 -19.33 -7.98 4.25
N ILE A 109 -18.29 -8.29 3.47
CA ILE A 109 -17.60 -7.32 2.62
C ILE A 109 -18.04 -7.34 1.16
N LEU A 110 -18.90 -8.29 0.77
CA LEU A 110 -19.33 -8.45 -0.62
C LEU A 110 -20.05 -7.24 -1.24
N PRO A 111 -20.75 -6.35 -0.49
CA PRO A 111 -21.25 -5.10 -1.05
C PRO A 111 -20.17 -4.21 -1.68
N ALA A 112 -18.90 -4.40 -1.34
CA ALA A 112 -17.78 -3.71 -1.98
C ALA A 112 -17.50 -4.18 -3.42
N TYR A 113 -17.91 -5.40 -3.76
CA TYR A 113 -17.51 -6.09 -5.00
C TYR A 113 -18.68 -6.47 -5.90
N LEU A 114 -19.88 -6.56 -5.31
CA LEU A 114 -21.13 -6.93 -5.93
C LEU A 114 -22.10 -5.74 -5.90
N ASP A 115 -23.11 -5.74 -6.77
CA ASP A 115 -24.08 -4.63 -6.89
C ASP A 115 -25.15 -4.64 -5.79
N TYR A 116 -24.73 -4.88 -4.54
CA TYR A 116 -25.59 -4.80 -3.36
C TYR A 116 -25.48 -3.41 -2.72
N ASP A 117 -26.53 -3.03 -1.97
CA ASP A 117 -26.48 -1.81 -1.15
C ASP A 117 -25.60 -2.07 0.08
N TRP A 118 -24.72 -1.12 0.39
CA TRP A 118 -23.87 -1.14 1.58
C TRP A 118 -24.66 -1.18 2.90
N GLN A 119 -25.94 -0.78 2.89
CA GLN A 119 -26.83 -0.82 4.05
C GLN A 119 -27.69 -2.10 4.11
N ASP A 120 -27.49 -3.05 3.19
CA ASP A 120 -28.24 -4.29 3.19
C ASP A 120 -27.86 -5.14 4.41
N LYS A 121 -28.85 -5.35 5.28
CA LYS A 121 -28.72 -6.03 6.57
C LYS A 121 -28.27 -7.48 6.44
N GLN A 122 -28.42 -8.11 5.27
CA GLN A 122 -27.92 -9.47 5.10
C GLN A 122 -26.39 -9.56 5.20
N PHE A 123 -25.68 -8.45 4.96
CA PHE A 123 -24.22 -8.37 5.06
C PHE A 123 -23.74 -7.78 6.39
N ASP A 124 -24.63 -7.29 7.26
CA ASP A 124 -24.30 -6.80 8.61
C ASP A 124 -24.06 -7.96 9.60
N ILE A 125 -23.11 -8.83 9.27
CA ILE A 125 -22.81 -10.06 10.02
C ILE A 125 -21.42 -10.05 10.66
N THR A 126 -20.65 -8.97 10.49
CA THR A 126 -19.29 -8.81 11.02
C THR A 126 -19.19 -7.62 11.96
N TYR A 127 -18.21 -7.67 12.86
CA TYR A 127 -17.58 -6.51 13.47
C TYR A 127 -16.43 -6.09 12.56
N ASP A 128 -16.46 -4.87 12.05
CA ASP A 128 -15.34 -4.29 11.32
C ASP A 128 -14.43 -3.57 12.31
N ILE A 129 -13.29 -4.17 12.61
CA ILE A 129 -12.41 -3.71 13.69
C ILE A 129 -11.37 -2.73 13.14
N TRP A 130 -10.87 -2.98 11.93
CA TRP A 130 -9.81 -2.21 11.30
C TRP A 130 -10.24 -1.59 9.96
N GLY A 131 -9.45 -0.63 9.50
CA GLY A 131 -9.69 0.15 8.27
C GLY A 131 -9.05 1.53 8.27
N ALA A 132 -8.33 1.87 9.35
CA ALA A 132 -7.42 3.00 9.40
C ALA A 132 -6.28 2.85 8.36
N LYS A 133 -5.48 3.88 8.13
CA LYS A 133 -4.42 3.85 7.12
C LYS A 133 -3.04 3.71 7.76
N THR A 134 -2.38 2.61 7.43
CA THR A 134 -0.94 2.41 7.73
C THR A 134 -0.03 3.21 6.82
N GLN A 135 -0.52 3.62 5.64
CA GLN A 135 0.27 4.30 4.59
C GLN A 135 1.49 3.51 4.08
N GLY A 136 1.57 2.21 4.37
CA GLY A 136 2.72 1.36 4.06
C GLY A 136 3.93 1.62 4.98
N GLU A 137 3.72 2.26 6.13
CA GLU A 137 4.76 2.47 7.15
C GLU A 137 5.18 1.11 7.78
N PRO A 138 6.36 1.00 8.42
CA PRO A 138 6.93 -0.29 8.85
C PRO A 138 5.98 -1.18 9.67
N TYR A 139 5.15 -0.58 10.54
CA TYR A 139 4.18 -1.30 11.36
C TYR A 139 3.07 -2.02 10.59
N HIS A 140 2.88 -1.71 9.30
CA HIS A 140 1.97 -2.40 8.39
C HIS A 140 2.17 -3.92 8.42
N MET A 141 3.43 -4.37 8.34
CA MET A 141 3.73 -5.81 8.29
C MET A 141 3.42 -6.52 9.61
N TYR A 142 3.62 -5.86 10.74
CA TYR A 142 3.32 -6.43 12.06
C TYR A 142 1.81 -6.52 12.31
N LEU A 143 1.06 -5.48 11.92
CA LEU A 143 -0.40 -5.51 11.95
C LEU A 143 -0.97 -6.59 11.01
N LEU A 144 -0.42 -6.71 9.80
CA LEU A 144 -0.83 -7.77 8.87
C LEU A 144 -0.53 -9.16 9.44
N ALA A 145 0.62 -9.36 10.10
CA ALA A 145 0.96 -10.63 10.76
C ALA A 145 -0.07 -11.00 11.83
N ILE A 146 -0.49 -10.03 12.65
CA ILE A 146 -1.53 -10.21 13.66
C ILE A 146 -2.88 -10.55 12.99
N ALA A 147 -3.27 -9.85 11.93
CA ALA A 147 -4.51 -10.16 11.22
C ALA A 147 -4.50 -11.54 10.54
N CYS A 148 -3.39 -11.95 9.95
CA CYS A 148 -3.22 -13.31 9.40
C CYS A 148 -3.37 -14.36 10.50
N MET A 149 -2.80 -14.12 11.69
CA MET A 149 -2.98 -15.00 12.85
C MET A 149 -4.45 -15.08 13.26
N ILE A 150 -5.15 -13.94 13.36
CA ILE A 150 -6.58 -13.89 13.71
C ILE A 150 -7.41 -14.69 12.70
N GLU A 151 -7.19 -14.49 11.38
CA GLU A 151 -7.87 -15.27 10.35
C GLU A 151 -7.56 -16.77 10.48
N SER A 152 -6.31 -17.16 10.70
CA SER A 152 -5.94 -18.57 10.85
C SER A 152 -6.66 -19.23 12.03
N ARG A 153 -6.76 -18.55 13.18
CA ARG A 153 -7.39 -19.09 14.39
C ARG A 153 -8.91 -19.14 14.32
N LEU A 154 -9.53 -18.17 13.65
CA LEU A 154 -10.98 -18.06 13.52
C LEU A 154 -11.54 -18.66 12.23
N SER A 155 -10.67 -19.03 11.29
CA SER A 155 -11.03 -19.62 9.99
C SER A 155 -12.09 -18.77 9.27
N ASN A 156 -13.20 -19.37 8.84
CA ASN A 156 -14.31 -18.69 8.17
C ASN A 156 -14.98 -17.58 9.00
N LYS A 157 -14.69 -17.44 10.30
CA LYS A 157 -15.22 -16.38 11.15
C LYS A 157 -14.36 -15.12 11.17
N ALA A 158 -13.25 -15.07 10.44
CA ALA A 158 -12.51 -13.83 10.23
C ALA A 158 -12.02 -13.72 8.79
N PHE A 159 -11.74 -12.49 8.38
CA PHE A 159 -11.22 -12.22 7.05
C PHE A 159 -10.35 -10.96 7.03
N VAL A 160 -9.11 -11.12 6.57
CA VAL A 160 -8.17 -10.02 6.36
C VAL A 160 -8.21 -9.52 4.91
N TYR A 161 -8.33 -8.22 4.73
CA TYR A 161 -8.35 -7.59 3.41
C TYR A 161 -7.83 -6.15 3.42
N GLY A 162 -7.91 -5.46 2.28
CA GLY A 162 -7.41 -4.10 2.11
C GLY A 162 -6.35 -4.00 1.03
N ASP A 163 -5.50 -2.98 1.14
CA ASP A 163 -4.38 -2.68 0.25
C ASP A 163 -3.18 -3.57 0.60
N ILE A 164 -3.33 -4.87 0.33
CA ILE A 164 -2.35 -5.91 0.66
C ILE A 164 -2.11 -6.83 -0.52
N THR A 165 -0.85 -7.22 -0.72
CA THR A 165 -0.45 -8.19 -1.74
C THR A 165 -0.36 -9.61 -1.17
N ARG A 166 -0.30 -10.61 -2.05
CA ARG A 166 0.00 -12.00 -1.65
C ARG A 166 1.40 -12.11 -1.03
N GLY A 167 2.40 -11.45 -1.60
CA GLY A 167 3.78 -11.45 -1.09
C GLY A 167 3.87 -10.89 0.33
N GLN A 168 3.12 -9.83 0.63
CA GLN A 168 3.02 -9.27 1.99
C GLN A 168 2.39 -10.27 2.96
N CYS A 169 1.34 -10.99 2.55
CA CYS A 169 0.75 -12.03 3.40
C CYS A 169 1.73 -13.17 3.71
N VAL A 170 2.52 -13.60 2.71
CA VAL A 170 3.59 -14.60 2.92
C VAL A 170 4.60 -14.10 3.95
N ARG A 171 5.11 -12.87 3.79
CA ARG A 171 6.08 -12.28 4.71
C ARG A 171 5.50 -12.06 6.12
N ALA A 172 4.25 -11.64 6.21
CA ALA A 172 3.54 -11.44 7.48
C ALA A 172 3.37 -12.76 8.25
N VAL A 173 3.08 -13.86 7.54
CA VAL A 173 2.98 -15.20 8.14
C VAL A 173 4.33 -15.72 8.60
N GLU A 174 5.41 -15.47 7.86
CA GLU A 174 6.77 -15.76 8.33
C GLU A 174 7.06 -15.05 9.65
N LEU A 175 6.81 -13.73 9.73
CA LEU A 175 6.98 -12.94 10.95
C LEU A 175 6.13 -13.47 12.12
N ALA A 176 4.87 -13.85 11.86
CA ALA A 176 4.01 -14.44 12.87
C ALA A 176 4.59 -15.77 13.39
N ASN A 177 5.05 -16.63 12.50
CA ASN A 177 5.56 -17.97 12.84
C ASN A 177 6.91 -17.94 13.57
N GLU A 178 7.64 -16.83 13.55
CA GLU A 178 8.82 -16.64 14.40
C GLU A 178 8.46 -16.49 15.89
N VAL A 179 7.22 -16.08 16.20
CA VAL A 179 6.75 -15.77 17.56
C VAL A 179 5.74 -16.80 18.08
N LEU A 180 4.92 -17.36 17.19
CA LEU A 180 3.80 -18.23 17.57
C LEU A 180 4.26 -19.65 17.93
N ASP A 181 3.69 -20.19 19.01
CA ASP A 181 3.92 -21.58 19.42
C ASP A 181 3.38 -22.58 18.38
N ASN A 182 2.26 -22.24 17.74
CA ASN A 182 1.65 -23.04 16.68
C ASN A 182 1.68 -22.24 15.36
N PRO A 183 2.42 -22.72 14.35
CA PRO A 183 2.49 -22.03 13.06
C PRO A 183 1.13 -21.84 12.40
N ILE A 184 1.02 -20.78 11.60
CA ILE A 184 -0.12 -20.45 10.76
C ILE A 184 0.23 -20.60 9.29
N GLU A 185 -0.79 -20.84 8.48
CA GLU A 185 -0.70 -20.81 7.03
C GLU A 185 -1.05 -19.42 6.50
N ILE A 186 -0.75 -19.16 5.22
CA ILE A 186 -1.20 -17.94 4.54
C ILE A 186 -2.73 -17.82 4.55
N PRO A 187 -3.30 -16.60 4.56
CA PRO A 187 -4.74 -16.37 4.50
C PRO A 187 -5.40 -17.06 3.31
N ALA A 188 -6.71 -17.33 3.41
CA ALA A 188 -7.42 -18.08 2.37
C ALA A 188 -7.33 -17.37 1.02
N ARG A 189 -7.39 -16.03 1.00
CA ARG A 189 -7.32 -15.24 -0.24
C ARG A 189 -6.01 -15.37 -1.03
N CYS A 190 -4.97 -15.97 -0.44
CA CYS A 190 -3.68 -16.24 -1.07
C CYS A 190 -3.57 -17.68 -1.63
N ASP A 191 -4.63 -18.48 -1.49
CA ASP A 191 -4.68 -19.91 -1.78
C ASP A 191 -5.94 -20.24 -2.60
N LEU A 192 -5.74 -20.85 -3.78
CA LEU A 192 -6.83 -21.13 -4.72
C LEU A 192 -7.90 -22.05 -4.13
N ASP A 193 -7.47 -23.17 -3.55
CA ASP A 193 -8.37 -24.22 -3.10
C ASP A 193 -9.16 -23.74 -1.87
N ARG A 194 -8.47 -23.17 -0.88
CA ARG A 194 -9.10 -22.70 0.38
C ARG A 194 -10.04 -21.52 0.15
N LEU A 195 -9.69 -20.57 -0.73
CA LEU A 195 -10.61 -19.49 -1.07
C LEU A 195 -11.84 -20.02 -1.82
N LEU A 196 -11.63 -20.92 -2.79
CA LEU A 196 -12.72 -21.43 -3.61
C LEU A 196 -13.70 -22.25 -2.77
N GLU A 197 -13.21 -23.06 -1.82
CA GLU A 197 -14.05 -23.79 -0.88
C GLU A 197 -14.97 -22.86 -0.10
N ARG A 198 -14.42 -21.77 0.48
CA ARG A 198 -15.18 -20.77 1.23
C ARG A 198 -16.22 -20.05 0.34
N VAL A 199 -15.83 -19.60 -0.85
CA VAL A 199 -16.74 -18.90 -1.77
C VAL A 199 -17.84 -19.82 -2.30
N SER A 200 -17.51 -21.09 -2.58
CA SER A 200 -18.46 -22.08 -3.10
C SER A 200 -19.57 -22.40 -2.11
N ALA A 201 -19.29 -22.31 -0.80
CA ALA A 201 -20.26 -22.52 0.26
C ALA A 201 -21.27 -21.36 0.43
N MET A 202 -20.99 -20.17 -0.11
CA MET A 202 -21.85 -19.00 0.09
C MET A 202 -23.20 -19.12 -0.63
N PRO A 203 -24.26 -18.49 -0.11
CA PRO A 203 -25.61 -18.50 -0.70
C PRO A 203 -25.73 -17.49 -1.87
N LEU A 204 -24.80 -17.58 -2.83
CA LEU A 204 -24.71 -16.71 -4.00
C LEU A 204 -25.00 -17.49 -5.29
N THR A 205 -25.39 -16.78 -6.35
CA THR A 205 -25.41 -17.34 -7.70
C THR A 205 -23.99 -17.70 -8.16
N GLU A 206 -23.84 -18.61 -9.14
CA GLU A 206 -22.52 -18.95 -9.68
C GLU A 206 -21.80 -17.72 -10.26
N GLN A 207 -22.53 -16.82 -10.93
CA GLN A 207 -22.00 -15.57 -11.47
C GLN A 207 -21.38 -14.68 -10.37
N GLU A 208 -22.10 -14.52 -9.26
CA GLU A 208 -21.63 -13.76 -8.10
C GLU A 208 -20.45 -14.42 -7.42
N LYS A 209 -20.42 -15.77 -7.35
CA LYS A 209 -19.28 -16.53 -6.82
C LYS A 209 -18.01 -16.30 -7.65
N ILE A 210 -18.12 -16.32 -8.99
CA ILE A 210 -17.01 -15.99 -9.87
C ILE A 210 -16.49 -14.57 -9.58
N ARG A 211 -17.40 -13.59 -9.42
CA ARG A 211 -17.02 -12.21 -9.12
C ARG A 211 -16.37 -12.05 -7.75
N ALA A 212 -16.93 -12.66 -6.71
CA ALA A 212 -16.36 -12.64 -5.37
C ALA A 212 -14.97 -13.29 -5.34
N PHE A 213 -14.83 -14.47 -5.94
CA PHE A 213 -13.56 -15.18 -6.03
C PHE A 213 -12.49 -14.36 -6.75
N GLU A 214 -12.82 -13.80 -7.92
CA GLU A 214 -11.92 -12.95 -8.69
C GLU A 214 -11.46 -11.72 -7.91
N CYS A 215 -12.38 -10.99 -7.28
CA CYS A 215 -12.03 -9.75 -6.56
C CYS A 215 -11.20 -9.99 -5.30
N ILE A 216 -11.42 -11.13 -4.64
CA ILE A 216 -10.78 -11.44 -3.35
C ILE A 216 -9.41 -12.08 -3.53
N TYR A 217 -9.25 -12.95 -4.53
CA TYR A 217 -8.03 -13.71 -4.78
C TYR A 217 -6.85 -12.79 -5.12
N LEU A 218 -5.75 -12.93 -4.36
CA LEU A 218 -4.52 -12.15 -4.53
C LEU A 218 -3.46 -12.84 -5.41
N GLY A 219 -3.71 -14.06 -5.89
CA GLY A 219 -2.73 -14.72 -6.76
C GLY A 219 -2.89 -14.33 -8.23
N ASN A 220 -1.94 -14.79 -9.05
CA ASN A 220 -1.93 -14.55 -10.49
C ASN A 220 -3.16 -15.16 -11.18
N LYS A 221 -3.84 -14.35 -12.00
CA LYS A 221 -5.07 -14.70 -12.72
C LYS A 221 -4.76 -14.96 -14.20
N ASP A 222 -4.00 -16.01 -14.45
CA ASP A 222 -3.55 -16.43 -15.77
C ASP A 222 -4.47 -17.50 -16.41
N VAL A 223 -3.96 -18.18 -17.45
CA VAL A 223 -4.71 -19.25 -18.12
C VAL A 223 -5.02 -20.42 -17.18
N LYS A 224 -4.12 -20.74 -16.24
CA LYS A 224 -4.30 -21.83 -15.28
C LYS A 224 -5.37 -21.47 -14.26
N PHE A 225 -5.40 -20.21 -13.81
CA PHE A 225 -6.50 -19.69 -12.99
C PHE A 225 -7.84 -19.89 -13.71
N GLY A 226 -7.92 -19.46 -14.97
CA GLY A 226 -9.14 -19.59 -15.77
C GLY A 226 -9.56 -21.04 -16.02
N GLU A 227 -8.62 -21.93 -16.34
CA GLU A 227 -8.86 -23.38 -16.48
C GLU A 227 -9.36 -23.99 -15.18
N TYR A 228 -8.76 -23.60 -14.06
CA TYR A 228 -9.12 -24.08 -12.74
C TYR A 228 -10.58 -23.73 -12.41
N ILE A 229 -10.98 -22.45 -12.48
CA ILE A 229 -12.34 -22.02 -12.11
C ILE A 229 -13.43 -22.56 -13.06
N ARG A 230 -13.11 -22.83 -14.33
CA ARG A 230 -14.04 -23.44 -15.29
C ARG A 230 -14.42 -24.89 -14.94
N ASN A 231 -13.63 -25.57 -14.10
CA ASN A 231 -14.01 -26.89 -13.60
C ASN A 231 -15.08 -26.84 -12.50
N TYR A 232 -15.35 -25.66 -11.93
CA TYR A 232 -16.26 -25.50 -10.78
C TYR A 232 -17.54 -24.76 -11.10
N PHE A 233 -17.52 -23.87 -12.09
CA PHE A 233 -18.68 -23.07 -12.46
C PHE A 233 -19.15 -23.38 -13.88
N SER A 234 -20.46 -23.26 -14.10
CA SER A 234 -21.06 -23.52 -15.41
C SER A 234 -20.68 -22.49 -16.48
N ASP A 235 -20.66 -22.90 -17.76
CA ASP A 235 -20.46 -21.99 -18.90
C ASP A 235 -21.49 -20.85 -18.92
N ALA A 236 -22.73 -21.14 -18.50
CA ALA A 236 -23.79 -20.13 -18.40
C ALA A 236 -23.43 -19.02 -17.39
N ALA A 237 -22.82 -19.38 -16.26
CA ALA A 237 -22.38 -18.42 -15.26
C ALA A 237 -21.25 -17.53 -15.79
N PHE A 238 -20.32 -18.07 -16.59
CA PHE A 238 -19.28 -17.27 -17.24
C PHE A 238 -19.84 -16.31 -18.29
N ILE A 239 -20.83 -16.74 -19.08
CA ILE A 239 -21.52 -15.87 -20.03
C ILE A 239 -22.12 -14.67 -19.29
N GLU A 240 -22.88 -14.93 -18.21
CA GLU A 240 -23.51 -13.87 -17.42
C GLU A 240 -22.46 -12.95 -16.75
N TYR A 241 -21.38 -13.52 -16.21
CA TYR A 241 -20.29 -12.77 -15.59
C TYR A 241 -19.64 -11.79 -16.59
N TRP A 242 -19.29 -12.26 -17.79
CA TRP A 242 -18.64 -11.43 -18.80
C TRP A 242 -19.60 -10.42 -19.43
N GLU A 243 -20.86 -10.80 -19.70
CA GLU A 243 -21.89 -9.85 -20.13
C GLU A 243 -22.01 -8.68 -19.14
N LYS A 244 -22.08 -8.98 -17.85
CA LYS A 244 -22.15 -7.98 -16.79
C LYS A 244 -20.90 -7.10 -16.75
N ARG A 245 -19.69 -7.67 -16.74
CA ARG A 245 -18.41 -6.94 -16.73
C ARG A 245 -18.29 -5.98 -17.92
N PHE A 246 -18.48 -6.46 -19.14
CA PHE A 246 -18.39 -5.62 -20.34
C PHE A 246 -19.53 -4.59 -20.44
N SER A 247 -20.67 -4.82 -19.77
CA SER A 247 -21.80 -3.89 -19.81
C SER A 247 -21.47 -2.50 -19.25
N HIS A 248 -20.47 -2.39 -18.37
CA HIS A 248 -20.12 -1.12 -17.73
C HIS A 248 -19.12 -0.28 -18.54
N CYS A 249 -18.62 -0.78 -19.68
CA CYS A 249 -17.60 -0.08 -20.46
C CYS A 249 -17.83 -0.11 -21.99
N THR A 250 -17.18 0.81 -22.69
CA THR A 250 -17.05 0.83 -24.17
C THR A 250 -15.58 0.77 -24.56
N VAL A 251 -15.27 0.37 -25.80
CA VAL A 251 -13.89 0.18 -26.31
C VAL A 251 -12.95 1.38 -26.05
N GLU A 252 -13.47 2.62 -26.14
CA GLU A 252 -12.68 3.84 -25.95
C GLU A 252 -12.37 4.18 -24.47
N GLN A 253 -12.93 3.45 -23.50
CA GLN A 253 -12.77 3.75 -22.08
C GLN A 253 -11.61 2.96 -21.46
N PHE A 254 -10.85 3.59 -20.56
CA PHE A 254 -9.69 2.98 -19.89
C PHE A 254 -9.99 1.60 -19.25
N GLY A 255 -11.15 1.46 -18.59
CA GLY A 255 -11.53 0.20 -17.94
C GLY A 255 -11.80 -0.97 -18.89
N PHE A 256 -11.95 -0.72 -20.20
CA PHE A 256 -12.09 -1.78 -21.19
C PHE A 256 -10.84 -2.66 -21.26
N LEU A 257 -9.64 -2.07 -21.06
CA LEU A 257 -8.37 -2.81 -21.08
C LEU A 257 -8.23 -3.81 -19.96
N ASP A 258 -8.60 -3.43 -18.76
CA ASP A 258 -8.51 -4.33 -17.63
C ASP A 258 -9.47 -5.53 -17.86
N ILE A 259 -10.72 -5.28 -18.29
CA ILE A 259 -11.71 -6.35 -18.55
C ILE A 259 -11.32 -7.25 -19.72
N PHE A 260 -10.87 -6.67 -20.84
CA PHE A 260 -10.45 -7.44 -22.02
C PHE A 260 -9.19 -8.27 -21.72
N SER A 261 -8.23 -7.70 -20.99
CA SER A 261 -7.02 -8.41 -20.58
C SER A 261 -7.35 -9.59 -19.68
N ASP A 262 -8.21 -9.42 -18.67
CA ASP A 262 -8.67 -10.52 -17.81
C ASP A 262 -9.33 -11.63 -18.64
N TYR A 263 -10.25 -11.28 -19.55
CA TYR A 263 -10.95 -12.24 -20.41
C TYR A 263 -9.96 -13.10 -21.22
N ILE A 264 -8.98 -12.45 -21.86
CA ILE A 264 -8.00 -13.14 -22.70
C ILE A 264 -6.99 -13.91 -21.84
N LEU A 265 -6.51 -13.37 -20.71
CA LEU A 265 -5.57 -14.06 -19.83
C LEU A 265 -6.18 -15.33 -19.23
N TRP A 266 -7.46 -15.33 -18.89
CA TRP A 266 -8.14 -16.50 -18.33
C TRP A 266 -8.37 -17.62 -19.36
N GLY A 267 -7.98 -17.43 -20.62
CA GLY A 267 -8.05 -18.48 -21.63
C GLY A 267 -9.29 -18.45 -22.53
N PHE A 268 -10.20 -17.47 -22.41
CA PHE A 268 -11.38 -17.40 -23.26
C PHE A 268 -11.06 -17.05 -24.72
N ASP A 269 -11.96 -17.41 -25.64
CA ASP A 269 -11.77 -17.26 -27.09
C ASP A 269 -12.04 -15.82 -27.56
N LEU A 270 -11.13 -15.30 -28.39
CA LEU A 270 -11.28 -13.99 -29.01
C LEU A 270 -12.56 -13.88 -29.87
N SER A 271 -13.06 -14.96 -30.46
CA SER A 271 -14.28 -14.90 -31.28
C SER A 271 -15.52 -14.51 -30.47
N ASP A 272 -15.56 -14.94 -29.20
CA ASP A 272 -16.75 -14.83 -28.36
C ASP A 272 -16.83 -13.49 -27.63
N VAL A 273 -15.70 -12.81 -27.43
CA VAL A 273 -15.68 -11.50 -26.76
C VAL A 273 -16.57 -10.47 -27.46
N CYS A 274 -16.69 -10.54 -28.80
CA CYS A 274 -17.52 -9.64 -29.60
C CYS A 274 -19.01 -9.70 -29.23
N ARG A 275 -19.47 -10.76 -28.57
CA ARG A 275 -20.84 -10.89 -28.06
C ARG A 275 -21.11 -9.95 -26.88
N TYR A 276 -20.07 -9.61 -26.12
CA TYR A 276 -20.15 -8.81 -24.89
C TYR A 276 -19.80 -7.34 -25.12
N VAL A 277 -18.98 -7.05 -26.14
CA VAL A 277 -18.46 -5.70 -26.40
C VAL A 277 -19.55 -4.73 -26.85
N LYS A 278 -19.58 -3.54 -26.25
CA LYS A 278 -20.42 -2.41 -26.68
C LYS A 278 -19.73 -1.61 -27.80
N PHE A 279 -20.18 -1.83 -29.04
CA PHE A 279 -19.66 -1.17 -30.24
C PHE A 279 -20.26 0.21 -30.54
N LYS A 280 -21.08 0.77 -29.66
CA LYS A 280 -21.67 2.09 -29.83
C LYS A 280 -21.39 2.93 -28.59
N ASN A 281 -20.73 4.08 -28.77
CA ASN A 281 -20.46 4.99 -27.66
C ASN A 281 -21.69 5.86 -27.33
N LYS A 282 -21.57 6.72 -26.32
CA LYS A 282 -22.66 7.60 -25.85
C LYS A 282 -23.15 8.58 -26.93
N ASP A 283 -22.27 9.00 -27.82
CA ASP A 283 -22.59 9.89 -28.96
C ASP A 283 -23.15 9.14 -30.17
N GLY A 284 -23.19 7.81 -30.08
CA GLY A 284 -23.70 6.94 -31.12
C GLY A 284 -22.71 6.58 -32.22
N LYS A 285 -21.42 6.93 -32.07
CA LYS A 285 -20.33 6.49 -32.95
C LYS A 285 -20.17 4.97 -32.86
N LEU A 286 -20.01 4.33 -34.02
CA LEU A 286 -19.69 2.91 -34.11
C LEU A 286 -18.18 2.68 -33.94
N LEU A 287 -17.81 1.67 -33.16
CA LEU A 287 -16.43 1.43 -32.68
C LEU A 287 -15.82 0.12 -33.23
N TYR A 288 -16.34 -0.44 -34.33
CA TYR A 288 -15.84 -1.71 -34.87
C TYR A 288 -14.37 -1.64 -35.30
N GLU A 289 -14.00 -0.58 -36.03
CA GLU A 289 -12.61 -0.39 -36.45
C GLU A 289 -11.67 -0.13 -35.27
N ASP A 290 -12.15 0.66 -34.30
CA ASP A 290 -11.42 0.98 -33.08
C ASP A 290 -11.16 -0.31 -32.26
N PHE A 291 -12.12 -1.23 -32.22
CA PHE A 291 -11.95 -2.53 -31.58
C PHE A 291 -10.90 -3.41 -32.29
N VAL A 292 -10.87 -3.45 -33.62
CA VAL A 292 -9.82 -4.21 -34.35
C VAL A 292 -8.43 -3.66 -34.02
N LYS A 293 -8.25 -2.33 -34.08
CA LYS A 293 -6.99 -1.67 -33.70
C LYS A 293 -6.62 -1.96 -32.25
N TYR A 294 -7.62 -1.93 -31.37
CA TYR A 294 -7.46 -2.23 -29.96
C TYR A 294 -6.95 -3.65 -29.73
N VAL A 295 -7.52 -4.66 -30.39
CA VAL A 295 -7.01 -6.04 -30.33
C VAL A 295 -5.56 -6.11 -30.81
N MET A 296 -5.22 -5.39 -31.88
CA MET A 296 -3.84 -5.35 -32.38
C MET A 296 -2.86 -4.69 -31.40
N ASP A 297 -3.27 -3.64 -30.68
CA ASP A 297 -2.48 -2.98 -29.63
C ASP A 297 -2.08 -3.92 -28.48
N THR A 298 -2.84 -4.99 -28.25
CA THR A 298 -2.51 -6.00 -27.22
C THR A 298 -1.40 -6.96 -27.62
N LYS A 299 -0.93 -6.89 -28.87
CA LYS A 299 0.19 -7.67 -29.42
C LYS A 299 0.05 -9.19 -29.24
N LEU A 300 -1.17 -9.72 -29.24
CA LEU A 300 -1.44 -11.16 -29.13
C LEU A 300 -0.72 -11.99 -30.22
N HIS A 301 -0.49 -11.39 -31.39
CA HIS A 301 0.21 -12.03 -32.51
C HIS A 301 1.73 -12.15 -32.35
N LEU A 302 2.32 -11.58 -31.30
CA LEU A 302 3.74 -11.71 -30.98
C LEU A 302 3.93 -12.76 -29.90
N LEU A 303 4.75 -13.77 -30.19
CA LEU A 303 5.08 -14.83 -29.23
C LEU A 303 5.94 -14.29 -28.08
N ASN A 304 7.01 -13.55 -28.43
CA ASN A 304 7.92 -12.93 -27.47
C ASN A 304 7.60 -11.45 -27.38
N LYS A 305 7.16 -11.00 -26.21
CA LYS A 305 6.85 -9.60 -25.92
C LYS A 305 6.95 -9.35 -24.42
N ASP A 306 7.24 -8.12 -24.05
CA ASP A 306 7.27 -7.70 -22.66
C ASP A 306 5.88 -7.27 -22.20
N CYS A 307 5.31 -8.05 -21.28
CA CYS A 307 3.99 -7.81 -20.69
C CYS A 307 4.06 -7.22 -19.28
N SER A 308 5.26 -6.85 -18.80
CA SER A 308 5.37 -6.15 -17.52
C SER A 308 4.71 -4.77 -17.61
N ASP A 309 3.85 -4.47 -16.65
CA ASP A 309 3.23 -3.15 -16.52
C ASP A 309 3.91 -2.41 -15.36
N PRO A 310 4.65 -1.31 -15.64
CA PRO A 310 5.36 -0.55 -14.61
C PRO A 310 4.43 0.15 -13.60
N LEU A 311 3.12 0.20 -13.86
CA LEU A 311 2.12 0.78 -12.96
C LEU A 311 1.33 -0.29 -12.19
N LYS A 312 1.40 -1.55 -12.60
CA LYS A 312 0.68 -2.62 -11.90
C LYS A 312 1.41 -2.96 -10.60
N ILE A 313 0.66 -3.08 -9.51
CA ILE A 313 1.21 -3.60 -8.25
C ILE A 313 1.51 -5.08 -8.46
N ASP A 314 2.73 -5.48 -8.16
CA ASP A 314 3.12 -6.89 -8.17
C ASP A 314 2.52 -7.58 -6.94
N GLU A 315 1.63 -8.54 -7.19
CA GLU A 315 0.96 -9.29 -6.13
C GLU A 315 1.92 -10.17 -5.32
N ASP A 316 3.08 -10.52 -5.86
CA ASP A 316 4.10 -11.29 -5.15
C ASP A 316 5.14 -10.40 -4.45
N GLU A 317 5.03 -9.06 -4.54
CA GLU A 317 5.88 -8.13 -3.78
C GLU A 317 5.62 -8.25 -2.28
N SER A 318 6.68 -8.41 -1.51
CA SER A 318 6.64 -8.56 -0.05
C SER A 318 6.68 -7.24 0.70
N ARG A 319 7.16 -6.17 0.05
CA ARG A 319 7.28 -4.84 0.62
C ARG A 319 5.94 -4.10 0.56
N PRO A 320 5.54 -3.40 1.62
CA PRO A 320 4.44 -2.45 1.56
C PRO A 320 4.69 -1.40 0.48
N TYR A 321 3.71 -1.22 -0.41
CA TYR A 321 3.68 -0.07 -1.30
C TYR A 321 3.06 1.13 -0.57
N GLY A 322 3.39 2.34 -1.02
CA GLY A 322 2.91 3.58 -0.42
C GLY A 322 1.81 4.25 -1.25
N VAL A 323 1.28 5.36 -0.72
CA VAL A 323 0.27 6.18 -1.42
C VAL A 323 0.79 6.73 -2.75
N SER A 324 2.10 6.96 -2.86
CA SER A 324 2.74 7.38 -4.12
C SER A 324 2.51 6.39 -5.25
N THR A 325 2.49 5.08 -4.97
CA THR A 325 2.19 4.03 -5.95
C THR A 325 0.76 4.17 -6.47
N LEU A 326 -0.21 4.39 -5.58
CA LEU A 326 -1.62 4.62 -5.96
C LEU A 326 -1.78 5.90 -6.80
N PHE A 327 -1.07 6.98 -6.45
CA PHE A 327 -1.07 8.20 -7.26
C PHE A 327 -0.40 7.98 -8.62
N ALA A 328 0.67 7.20 -8.70
CA ALA A 328 1.33 6.90 -9.96
C ALA A 328 0.39 6.18 -10.94
N GLN A 329 -0.38 5.20 -10.45
CA GLN A 329 -1.42 4.50 -11.24
C GLN A 329 -2.47 5.45 -11.82
N LEU A 330 -2.83 6.51 -11.09
CA LEU A 330 -3.80 7.52 -11.53
C LEU A 330 -3.18 8.54 -12.50
N VAL A 331 -2.05 9.14 -12.12
CA VAL A 331 -1.40 10.23 -12.86
C VAL A 331 -0.83 9.74 -14.19
N PHE A 332 -0.30 8.52 -14.20
CA PHE A 332 0.36 7.93 -15.37
C PHE A 332 -0.49 6.85 -16.04
N ILE A 333 -1.82 6.80 -15.82
CA ILE A 333 -2.70 5.75 -16.36
C ILE A 333 -2.52 5.49 -17.87
N GLY A 334 -2.14 6.51 -18.65
CA GLY A 334 -1.86 6.38 -20.08
C GLY A 334 -0.62 5.53 -20.43
N ALA A 335 0.27 5.26 -19.46
CA ALA A 335 1.45 4.43 -19.58
C ALA A 335 1.22 2.96 -19.14
N LYS A 336 -0.03 2.57 -18.84
CA LYS A 336 -0.38 1.16 -18.64
C LYS A 336 0.03 0.33 -19.87
N ASN A 337 0.59 -0.84 -19.63
CA ASN A 337 0.99 -1.73 -20.72
C ASN A 337 -0.27 -2.40 -21.31
N LYS A 338 -0.48 -2.22 -22.63
CA LYS A 338 -1.62 -2.84 -23.33
C LYS A 338 -1.35 -4.30 -23.71
N LYS A 339 -0.09 -4.74 -23.71
CA LYS A 339 0.35 -6.06 -24.17
C LYS A 339 -0.17 -7.13 -23.21
N ILE A 340 -0.80 -8.17 -23.74
CA ILE A 340 -1.37 -9.26 -22.93
C ILE A 340 -0.47 -10.50 -23.05
N ASP A 341 -0.14 -11.14 -21.93
CA ASP A 341 0.68 -12.36 -21.88
C ASP A 341 -0.06 -13.60 -22.40
N ARG A 342 -0.39 -13.58 -23.69
CA ARG A 342 -0.98 -14.67 -24.46
C ARG A 342 -0.57 -14.55 -25.92
N PHE A 343 -0.36 -15.69 -26.57
CA PHE A 343 -0.08 -15.74 -28.00
C PHE A 343 -1.30 -16.29 -28.75
N ILE A 344 -1.70 -15.59 -29.81
CA ILE A 344 -2.70 -16.03 -30.79
C ILE A 344 -2.15 -15.71 -32.18
N PRO A 345 -1.96 -16.71 -33.07
CA PRO A 345 -1.48 -16.46 -34.43
C PRO A 345 -2.30 -15.40 -35.17
N ILE A 346 -1.64 -14.56 -35.98
CA ILE A 346 -2.30 -13.45 -36.67
C ILE A 346 -3.47 -13.91 -37.56
N GLU A 347 -3.34 -15.06 -38.21
CA GLU A 347 -4.41 -15.64 -39.04
C GLU A 347 -5.61 -16.11 -38.22
N GLU A 348 -5.38 -16.57 -36.98
CA GLU A 348 -6.46 -16.90 -36.06
C GLU A 348 -7.18 -15.64 -35.56
N ILE A 349 -6.44 -14.56 -35.29
CA ILE A 349 -7.02 -13.24 -34.97
C ILE A 349 -7.90 -12.76 -36.14
N ARG A 350 -7.38 -12.79 -37.37
CA ARG A 350 -8.14 -12.41 -38.58
C ARG A 350 -9.42 -13.22 -38.70
N LYS A 351 -9.32 -14.55 -38.56
CA LYS A 351 -10.45 -15.46 -38.65
C LYS A 351 -11.50 -15.16 -37.59
N ALA A 352 -11.10 -14.99 -36.33
CA ALA A 352 -12.00 -14.69 -35.22
C ALA A 352 -12.74 -13.36 -35.43
N LEU A 353 -12.01 -12.28 -35.74
CA LEU A 353 -12.60 -10.96 -35.93
C LEU A 353 -13.45 -10.88 -37.20
N THR A 354 -13.04 -11.50 -38.30
CA THR A 354 -13.82 -11.54 -39.55
C THR A 354 -15.13 -12.30 -39.35
N ALA A 355 -15.11 -13.42 -38.63
CA ALA A 355 -16.30 -14.19 -38.32
C ALA A 355 -17.31 -13.40 -37.47
N SER A 356 -16.83 -12.57 -36.54
CA SER A 356 -17.69 -11.85 -35.59
C SER A 356 -18.14 -10.46 -36.08
N ILE A 357 -17.31 -9.71 -36.80
CA ILE A 357 -17.58 -8.31 -37.19
C ILE A 357 -17.19 -7.97 -38.64
N GLY A 358 -16.85 -8.96 -39.47
CA GLY A 358 -16.42 -8.74 -40.86
C GLY A 358 -17.50 -8.15 -41.77
N ASP A 359 -18.78 -8.27 -41.42
CA ASP A 359 -19.89 -7.60 -42.12
C ASP A 359 -20.04 -6.11 -41.72
N LYS A 360 -19.33 -5.66 -40.67
CA LYS A 360 -19.39 -4.29 -40.14
C LYS A 360 -18.19 -3.43 -40.54
N CYS A 361 -17.02 -4.03 -40.74
CA CYS A 361 -15.80 -3.33 -41.17
C CYS A 361 -14.82 -4.26 -41.89
N ASP A 362 -13.88 -3.69 -42.66
CA ASP A 362 -12.82 -4.44 -43.34
C ASP A 362 -11.66 -4.79 -42.38
N VAL A 363 -11.86 -5.87 -41.62
CA VAL A 363 -10.90 -6.36 -40.62
C VAL A 363 -9.50 -6.55 -41.21
N ASN A 364 -9.40 -7.15 -42.41
CA ASN A 364 -8.11 -7.50 -42.98
C ASN A 364 -7.31 -6.26 -43.36
N ASN A 365 -7.95 -5.30 -44.03
CA ASN A 365 -7.31 -4.03 -44.39
C ASN A 365 -6.88 -3.24 -43.14
N ILE A 366 -7.68 -3.24 -42.07
CA ILE A 366 -7.31 -2.55 -40.82
C ILE A 366 -6.06 -3.18 -40.20
N ILE A 367 -5.99 -4.50 -40.13
CA ILE A 367 -4.82 -5.23 -39.62
C ILE A 367 -3.58 -4.99 -40.51
N ASP A 368 -3.73 -5.04 -41.83
CA ASP A 368 -2.61 -4.82 -42.76
C ASP A 368 -2.03 -3.41 -42.62
N ASN A 369 -2.90 -2.41 -42.51
CA ASN A 369 -2.51 -1.02 -42.27
C ASN A 369 -1.84 -0.84 -40.91
N TYR A 370 -2.29 -1.57 -39.89
CA TYR A 370 -1.68 -1.56 -38.56
C TYR A 370 -0.26 -2.10 -38.61
N LEU A 371 -0.08 -3.32 -39.14
CA LEU A 371 1.22 -4.00 -39.23
C LEU A 371 2.21 -3.22 -40.09
N SER A 372 1.74 -2.57 -41.16
CA SER A 372 2.60 -1.72 -42.00
C SER A 372 3.11 -0.51 -41.23
N LYS A 373 2.25 0.17 -40.46
CA LYS A 373 2.66 1.31 -39.61
C LYS A 373 3.58 0.87 -38.47
N GLU A 374 3.32 -0.29 -37.87
CA GLU A 374 4.16 -0.85 -36.82
C GLU A 374 5.57 -1.16 -37.34
N ALA A 375 5.70 -1.66 -38.57
CA ALA A 375 7.00 -1.92 -39.18
C ALA A 375 7.85 -0.65 -39.44
N GLU A 376 7.21 0.53 -39.47
CA GLU A 376 7.87 1.83 -39.60
C GLU A 376 8.27 2.46 -38.25
N GLN A 377 7.93 1.81 -37.13
CA GLN A 377 8.23 2.32 -35.79
C GLN A 377 9.72 2.17 -35.44
N ASP A 378 10.25 3.16 -34.74
CA ASP A 378 11.65 3.18 -34.30
C ASP A 378 11.81 2.46 -32.96
N ASN A 379 13.00 1.92 -32.67
CA ASN A 379 13.25 1.43 -31.31
C ASN A 379 13.34 2.60 -30.32
N ILE A 380 12.58 2.54 -29.22
CA ILE A 380 12.58 3.58 -28.20
C ILE A 380 13.83 3.41 -27.31
N ASP A 381 14.66 4.46 -27.27
CA ASP A 381 15.82 4.54 -26.39
C ASP A 381 15.83 5.92 -25.72
N LEU A 382 15.37 5.95 -24.46
CA LEU A 382 15.23 7.18 -23.68
C LEU A 382 16.53 7.98 -23.58
N LEU A 383 17.70 7.33 -23.63
CA LEU A 383 19.00 8.00 -23.53
C LEU A 383 19.41 8.72 -24.83
N LYS A 384 18.78 8.36 -25.96
CA LYS A 384 19.03 9.00 -27.27
C LYS A 384 18.03 10.11 -27.60
N ILE A 385 16.92 10.19 -26.86
CA ILE A 385 15.93 11.25 -27.03
C ILE A 385 16.55 12.58 -26.58
N SER A 386 16.64 13.53 -27.50
CA SER A 386 17.28 14.83 -27.27
C SER A 386 16.39 16.03 -27.58
N THR A 387 15.25 15.80 -28.24
CA THR A 387 14.27 16.84 -28.59
C THR A 387 12.90 16.52 -28.02
N GLU A 388 12.08 17.55 -27.85
CA GLU A 388 10.68 17.41 -27.42
C GLU A 388 9.83 16.67 -28.47
N GLU A 389 10.10 16.87 -29.76
CA GLU A 389 9.40 16.18 -30.85
C GLU A 389 9.67 14.67 -30.83
N ASP A 390 10.91 14.24 -30.61
CA ASP A 390 11.27 12.83 -30.47
C ASP A 390 10.61 12.20 -29.25
N TYR A 391 10.49 12.96 -28.16
CA TYR A 391 9.82 12.52 -26.94
C TYR A 391 8.33 12.31 -27.14
N ILE A 392 7.64 13.27 -27.80
CA ILE A 392 6.22 13.14 -28.14
C ILE A 392 6.01 11.94 -29.06
N LYS A 393 6.86 11.75 -30.08
CA LYS A 393 6.79 10.59 -30.98
C LYS A 393 6.93 9.26 -30.21
N ALA A 394 7.86 9.17 -29.27
CA ALA A 394 8.04 7.97 -28.44
C ALA A 394 6.82 7.71 -27.52
N CYS A 395 6.26 8.76 -26.90
CA CYS A 395 5.03 8.69 -26.11
C CYS A 395 3.84 8.19 -26.93
N ASP A 396 3.68 8.66 -28.18
CA ASP A 396 2.60 8.24 -29.06
C ASP A 396 2.77 6.79 -29.54
N GLN A 397 4.01 6.30 -29.59
CA GLN A 397 4.34 4.95 -30.05
C GLN A 397 4.13 3.89 -28.96
N ASP A 398 4.79 4.02 -27.81
CA ASP A 398 4.69 3.09 -26.68
C ASP A 398 4.97 3.82 -25.36
N PRO A 399 3.95 4.45 -24.75
CA PRO A 399 4.12 5.22 -23.53
C PRO A 399 4.53 4.34 -22.34
N SER A 400 4.20 3.05 -22.38
CA SER A 400 4.55 2.10 -21.32
C SER A 400 6.04 1.78 -21.31
N GLU A 401 6.62 1.51 -22.48
CA GLU A 401 8.06 1.27 -22.63
C GLU A 401 8.88 2.50 -22.22
N LEU A 402 8.47 3.69 -22.67
CA LEU A 402 9.14 4.94 -22.30
C LEU A 402 9.14 5.18 -20.78
N TYR A 403 7.97 4.99 -20.14
CA TYR A 403 7.84 5.14 -18.70
C TYR A 403 8.64 4.08 -17.94
N LYS A 404 8.64 2.83 -18.40
CA LYS A 404 9.43 1.75 -17.83
C LYS A 404 10.92 2.06 -17.86
N GLN A 405 11.47 2.52 -19.00
CA GLN A 405 12.87 2.94 -19.09
C GLN A 405 13.18 4.09 -18.13
N TYR A 406 12.27 5.04 -17.97
CA TYR A 406 12.42 6.14 -17.00
C TYR A 406 12.51 5.63 -15.55
N ILE A 407 11.60 4.74 -15.16
CA ILE A 407 11.57 4.15 -13.82
C ILE A 407 12.82 3.30 -13.56
N ASN A 408 13.18 2.41 -14.49
CA ASN A 408 14.37 1.55 -14.35
C ASN A 408 15.66 2.39 -14.23
N ASN A 409 15.85 3.37 -15.11
CA ASN A 409 17.01 4.27 -15.05
C ASN A 409 17.07 5.06 -13.74
N THR A 410 15.92 5.39 -13.16
CA THR A 410 15.84 6.09 -11.87
C THR A 410 16.15 5.14 -10.71
N ALA A 411 15.59 3.93 -10.74
CA ALA A 411 15.84 2.90 -9.74
C ALA A 411 17.31 2.49 -9.70
N GLU A 412 17.95 2.26 -10.85
CA GLU A 412 19.39 1.94 -10.95
C GLU A 412 20.28 3.04 -10.36
N LYS A 413 19.93 4.32 -10.59
CA LYS A 413 20.65 5.45 -9.98
C LYS A 413 20.51 5.45 -8.46
N ILE A 414 19.32 5.17 -7.94
CA ILE A 414 19.06 5.09 -6.49
C ILE A 414 19.82 3.92 -5.89
N GLU A 415 19.78 2.75 -6.52
CA GLU A 415 20.47 1.56 -6.02
C GLU A 415 21.97 1.75 -5.99
N LYS A 416 22.55 2.34 -7.04
CA LYS A 416 23.97 2.69 -7.05
C LYS A 416 24.35 3.64 -5.91
N ILE A 417 23.48 4.59 -5.54
CA ILE A 417 23.72 5.45 -4.38
C ILE A 417 23.70 4.61 -3.09
N ARG A 418 22.73 3.70 -2.93
CA ARG A 418 22.60 2.80 -1.76
C ARG A 418 23.77 1.82 -1.63
N GLU A 419 24.35 1.36 -2.73
CA GLU A 419 25.55 0.51 -2.71
C GLU A 419 26.84 1.30 -2.40
N THR A 420 26.85 2.61 -2.65
CA THR A 420 28.05 3.45 -2.50
C THR A 420 28.16 4.09 -1.12
N TYR A 421 27.03 4.38 -0.47
CA TYR A 421 26.99 5.14 0.78
C TYR A 421 26.22 4.40 1.87
N ASP A 422 26.72 4.44 3.10
CA ASP A 422 26.07 3.84 4.27
C ASP A 422 24.75 4.56 4.58
N ILE A 423 24.73 5.90 4.46
CA ILE A 423 23.52 6.74 4.58
C ILE A 423 23.11 7.28 3.20
N ALA A 424 22.25 6.53 2.53
CA ALA A 424 21.73 6.84 1.19
C ALA A 424 20.32 7.44 1.17
N ASP A 425 19.59 7.41 2.30
CA ASP A 425 18.26 7.99 2.47
C ASP A 425 18.18 8.75 3.82
N PHE A 426 17.28 9.74 3.91
CA PHE A 426 17.13 10.58 5.09
C PHE A 426 16.63 9.79 6.30
N ASP A 427 15.85 8.74 6.09
CA ASP A 427 15.33 7.88 7.16
C ASP A 427 16.39 6.97 7.79
N TYR A 428 17.61 6.91 7.21
CA TYR A 428 18.75 6.21 7.80
C TYR A 428 19.59 7.08 8.72
N LEU A 429 19.44 8.42 8.65
CA LEU A 429 20.20 9.36 9.49
C LEU A 429 20.11 9.07 11.01
N PRO A 430 18.96 8.66 11.59
CA PRO A 430 18.90 8.31 13.01
C PRO A 430 19.86 7.18 13.42
N PHE A 431 20.30 6.34 12.47
CA PHE A 431 21.18 5.19 12.69
C PHE A 431 22.65 5.46 12.33
N TYR A 432 23.02 6.70 12.04
CA TYR A 432 24.40 7.07 11.73
C TYR A 432 25.39 6.64 12.83
N GLU A 433 26.50 6.04 12.41
CA GLU A 433 27.65 5.74 13.25
C GLU A 433 28.90 6.47 12.73
N SER A 434 29.82 6.80 13.63
CA SER A 434 31.07 7.48 13.31
C SER A 434 31.88 6.71 12.28
N GLY A 435 32.06 7.30 11.10
CA GLY A 435 32.76 6.68 9.97
C GLY A 435 31.84 6.34 8.79
N ASP A 436 30.53 6.38 8.99
CA ASP A 436 29.56 6.19 7.93
C ASP A 436 29.72 7.24 6.82
N THR A 437 29.63 6.77 5.59
CA THR A 437 29.61 7.61 4.40
C THR A 437 28.19 8.09 4.09
N ILE A 438 28.01 9.40 3.90
CA ILE A 438 26.71 10.01 3.61
C ILE A 438 26.65 10.47 2.16
N SER A 439 25.56 10.16 1.46
CA SER A 439 25.39 10.57 0.07
C SER A 439 25.48 12.10 -0.10
N PRO A 440 26.07 12.62 -1.19
CA PRO A 440 26.33 14.06 -1.33
C PRO A 440 25.08 14.96 -1.26
N GLY A 441 23.94 14.45 -1.74
CA GLY A 441 22.66 15.18 -1.70
C GLY A 441 22.11 15.34 -0.29
N ILE A 442 22.24 14.29 0.53
CA ILE A 442 21.85 14.30 1.94
C ILE A 442 22.84 15.15 2.72
N LEU A 443 24.15 14.96 2.52
CA LEU A 443 25.19 15.73 3.20
C LEU A 443 25.02 17.24 2.99
N LYS A 444 24.77 17.67 1.75
CA LYS A 444 24.50 19.08 1.43
C LYS A 444 23.24 19.59 2.13
N SER A 445 22.16 18.79 2.13
CA SER A 445 20.91 19.16 2.78
C SER A 445 21.09 19.27 4.30
N LEU A 446 21.75 18.30 4.91
CA LEU A 446 22.04 18.23 6.34
C LEU A 446 22.88 19.43 6.80
N GLY A 447 23.96 19.76 6.08
CA GLY A 447 24.80 20.92 6.41
C GLY A 447 24.04 22.25 6.36
N LYS A 448 23.25 22.46 5.31
CA LYS A 448 22.39 23.66 5.18
C LYS A 448 21.32 23.72 6.25
N SER A 449 20.63 22.60 6.49
CA SER A 449 19.60 22.50 7.51
C SER A 449 20.16 22.71 8.91
N PHE A 450 21.34 22.19 9.23
CA PHE A 450 21.97 22.36 10.54
C PHE A 450 22.48 23.80 10.76
N ALA A 451 23.04 24.44 9.73
CA ALA A 451 23.41 25.86 9.81
C ALA A 451 22.18 26.74 10.11
N PHE A 452 21.05 26.48 9.42
CA PHE A 452 19.78 27.12 9.74
C PHE A 452 19.30 26.78 11.17
N TYR A 453 19.33 25.50 11.54
CA TYR A 453 18.96 25.00 12.87
C TYR A 453 19.71 25.74 14.00
N ARG A 454 21.00 26.04 13.79
CA ARG A 454 21.84 26.80 14.72
C ARG A 454 21.49 28.28 14.76
N SER A 455 21.14 28.89 13.63
CA SER A 455 20.73 30.31 13.56
C SER A 455 19.48 30.60 14.42
N ILE A 456 18.62 29.61 14.66
CA ILE A 456 17.44 29.72 15.54
C ILE A 456 17.82 30.04 17.00
N LEU A 457 19.05 29.70 17.42
CA LEU A 457 19.55 30.04 18.76
C LEU A 457 19.80 31.54 18.96
N GLU A 458 19.76 32.34 17.87
CA GLU A 458 19.85 33.80 17.98
C GLU A 458 18.53 34.46 18.43
N GLU A 459 17.42 33.71 18.43
CA GLU A 459 16.12 34.21 18.86
C GLU A 459 16.12 34.68 20.32
N ASP A 460 15.38 35.76 20.60
CA ASP A 460 15.25 36.30 21.96
C ASP A 460 14.57 35.30 22.90
N SER A 461 13.60 34.51 22.39
CA SER A 461 12.94 33.44 23.14
C SER A 461 13.94 32.40 23.68
N TYR A 462 14.93 32.00 22.89
CA TYR A 462 15.99 31.09 23.35
C TYR A 462 16.79 31.72 24.49
N LYS A 463 17.25 32.96 24.31
CA LYS A 463 18.02 33.70 25.32
C LYS A 463 17.24 33.89 26.63
N GLU A 464 15.93 34.08 26.55
CA GLU A 464 15.04 34.18 27.70
C GLU A 464 14.87 32.84 28.42
N LEU A 465 14.67 31.75 27.68
CA LEU A 465 14.53 30.40 28.23
C LEU A 465 15.81 29.92 28.91
N MET A 466 16.98 30.29 28.40
CA MET A 466 18.28 30.01 29.03
C MET A 466 18.47 30.68 30.40
N ARG A 467 17.64 31.66 30.76
CA ARG A 467 17.62 32.27 32.11
C ARG A 467 16.68 31.55 33.08
N LYS A 468 15.90 30.59 32.60
CA LYS A 468 14.95 29.82 33.41
C LYS A 468 15.56 28.50 33.85
N ASP A 469 14.94 27.87 34.84
CA ASP A 469 15.32 26.54 35.30
C ASP A 469 15.10 25.46 34.20
N TYR A 470 15.65 24.27 34.43
CA TYR A 470 15.57 23.18 33.45
C TYR A 470 14.14 22.67 33.26
N ILE A 471 13.29 22.67 34.30
CA ILE A 471 11.87 22.24 34.21
C ILE A 471 11.10 23.18 33.28
N SER A 472 11.30 24.48 33.41
CA SER A 472 10.71 25.50 32.52
C SER A 472 11.12 25.30 31.06
N ARG A 473 12.38 24.91 30.81
CA ARG A 473 12.88 24.61 29.46
C ARG A 473 12.29 23.31 28.91
N CYS A 474 12.25 22.25 29.70
CA CYS A 474 11.66 20.97 29.29
C CYS A 474 10.17 21.12 29.01
N ARG A 475 9.42 21.82 29.87
CA ARG A 475 7.99 22.10 29.66
C ARG A 475 7.76 22.89 28.37
N PHE A 476 8.61 23.87 28.08
CA PHE A 476 8.53 24.59 26.82
C PHE A 476 8.70 23.66 25.61
N LEU A 477 9.63 22.70 25.64
CA LEU A 477 9.77 21.73 24.55
C LEU A 477 8.51 20.87 24.38
N VAL A 478 7.95 20.37 25.47
CA VAL A 478 6.72 19.56 25.42
C VAL A 478 5.54 20.37 24.89
N ASP A 479 5.29 21.56 25.45
CA ASP A 479 4.17 22.43 25.07
C ASP A 479 4.24 22.90 23.61
N GLN A 480 5.44 23.01 23.05
CA GLN A 480 5.65 23.48 21.67
C GLN A 480 5.81 22.34 20.67
N ASN A 481 6.06 21.10 21.11
CA ASN A 481 6.17 19.98 20.20
C ASN A 481 4.79 19.56 19.69
N SER A 482 4.48 19.94 18.45
CA SER A 482 3.22 19.59 17.79
C SER A 482 3.38 18.60 16.64
N SER A 483 4.62 18.26 16.28
CA SER A 483 4.92 17.69 14.94
C SER A 483 5.92 16.54 14.95
N ILE A 484 6.60 16.27 16.07
CA ILE A 484 7.63 15.24 16.16
C ILE A 484 7.22 14.19 17.18
N PHE A 485 7.32 12.92 16.80
CA PHE A 485 7.11 11.79 17.68
C PHE A 485 8.46 11.33 18.24
N ILE A 486 8.59 11.39 19.56
CA ILE A 486 9.81 11.04 20.30
C ILE A 486 9.44 9.95 21.30
N ARG A 487 10.31 8.94 21.45
CA ARG A 487 10.10 7.85 22.38
C ARG A 487 10.17 8.33 23.83
N ASP A 488 9.48 7.64 24.73
CA ASP A 488 9.58 7.94 26.17
C ASP A 488 11.03 7.84 26.67
N THR A 489 11.80 6.87 26.18
CA THR A 489 13.23 6.73 26.52
C THR A 489 14.06 7.92 26.06
N ASP A 490 13.74 8.49 24.90
CA ASP A 490 14.45 9.63 24.33
C ASP A 490 14.07 10.92 25.02
N TRP A 491 12.79 11.12 25.36
CA TRP A 491 12.37 12.26 26.18
C TRP A 491 13.06 12.27 27.54
N ARG A 492 13.17 11.10 28.20
CA ARG A 492 13.92 10.95 29.45
C ARG A 492 15.38 11.35 29.29
N LYS A 493 16.02 10.98 28.16
CA LYS A 493 17.38 11.40 27.84
C LYS A 493 17.47 12.92 27.66
N ILE A 494 16.58 13.51 26.85
CA ILE A 494 16.54 14.97 26.60
C ILE A 494 16.45 15.74 27.93
N PHE A 495 15.54 15.35 28.82
CA PHE A 495 15.35 16.03 30.10
C PHE A 495 16.58 15.88 30.99
N LYS A 496 17.17 14.68 31.01
CA LYS A 496 18.40 14.42 31.75
C LYS A 496 19.54 15.29 31.23
N ASP A 497 19.74 15.38 29.92
CA ASP A 497 20.78 16.18 29.29
C ASP A 497 20.65 17.66 29.69
N ILE A 498 19.44 18.22 29.63
CA ILE A 498 19.17 19.64 29.98
C ILE A 498 19.39 19.89 31.48
N ARG A 499 19.01 18.93 32.33
CA ARG A 499 19.21 19.02 33.78
C ARG A 499 20.69 18.97 34.17
N GLU A 500 21.47 18.11 33.50
CA GLU A 500 22.88 17.89 33.81
C GLU A 500 23.80 18.93 33.15
N ASN A 501 23.40 19.46 31.99
CA ASN A 501 24.12 20.50 31.26
C ASN A 501 23.15 21.48 30.60
N ASP A 502 23.12 22.72 31.10
CA ASP A 502 22.23 23.76 30.58
C ASP A 502 22.43 24.06 29.09
N GLU A 503 23.68 23.94 28.59
CA GLU A 503 24.01 24.22 27.20
C GLU A 503 23.42 23.19 26.24
N SER A 504 23.08 21.98 26.71
CA SER A 504 22.45 20.95 25.89
C SER A 504 21.07 21.37 25.37
N PHE A 505 20.40 22.34 26.03
CA PHE A 505 19.14 22.91 25.55
C PHE A 505 19.26 23.49 24.13
N ALA A 506 20.45 23.96 23.74
CA ALA A 506 20.74 24.45 22.40
C ALA A 506 20.51 23.40 21.30
N ARG A 507 20.63 22.11 21.63
CA ARG A 507 20.35 21.01 20.71
C ARG A 507 18.86 20.83 20.48
N TYR A 508 18.06 20.96 21.53
CA TYR A 508 16.65 20.55 21.49
C TYR A 508 15.70 21.70 21.17
N TYR A 509 16.03 22.93 21.57
CA TYR A 509 15.20 24.10 21.31
C TYR A 509 14.75 24.26 19.85
N PRO A 510 15.63 24.12 18.84
CA PRO A 510 15.20 24.40 17.47
C PRO A 510 14.23 23.36 16.91
N MET A 511 14.17 22.14 17.47
CA MET A 511 13.26 21.08 16.99
C MET A 511 11.79 21.50 17.05
N VAL A 512 11.42 22.34 18.03
CA VAL A 512 10.04 22.84 18.22
C VAL A 512 9.81 24.22 17.58
N ARG A 513 10.81 24.74 16.87
CA ARG A 513 10.77 26.07 16.22
C ARG A 513 10.83 25.99 14.70
N VAL A 514 11.35 24.90 14.15
CA VAL A 514 11.40 24.66 12.71
C VAL A 514 10.03 24.23 12.19
N SER A 515 9.60 24.82 11.07
CA SER A 515 8.41 24.35 10.34
C SER A 515 8.73 23.06 9.57
N ILE A 516 8.01 21.98 9.87
CA ILE A 516 8.20 20.68 9.22
C ILE A 516 7.28 20.60 8.00
N THR A 517 7.83 20.93 6.83
CA THR A 517 7.08 20.93 5.55
C THR A 517 7.25 19.66 4.73
N SER A 518 8.11 18.73 5.16
CA SER A 518 8.35 17.44 4.49
C SER A 518 8.83 16.36 5.45
N LYS A 519 8.65 15.08 5.07
CA LYS A 519 9.18 13.93 5.83
C LYS A 519 10.70 13.97 5.99
N ASN A 520 11.44 14.40 4.96
CA ASN A 520 12.90 14.47 5.01
C ASN A 520 13.39 15.47 6.07
N ILE A 521 12.69 16.60 6.24
CA ILE A 521 12.98 17.56 7.32
C ILE A 521 12.72 16.91 8.68
N ALA A 522 11.60 16.19 8.84
CA ALA A 522 11.30 15.48 10.08
C ALA A 522 12.40 14.45 10.42
N TYR A 523 12.85 13.66 9.45
CA TYR A 523 13.91 12.67 9.66
C TYR A 523 15.24 13.31 10.05
N MET A 524 15.64 14.41 9.41
CA MET A 524 16.84 15.15 9.81
C MET A 524 16.74 15.69 11.23
N ILE A 525 15.60 16.30 11.60
CA ILE A 525 15.42 16.83 12.95
C ILE A 525 15.47 15.69 13.98
N ASN A 526 14.78 14.57 13.73
CA ASN A 526 14.84 13.40 14.60
C ASN A 526 16.27 12.90 14.76
N ALA A 527 17.02 12.79 13.66
CA ALA A 527 18.39 12.33 13.72
C ALA A 527 19.30 13.29 14.51
N ILE A 528 19.18 14.61 14.28
CA ILE A 528 19.90 15.65 15.04
C ILE A 528 19.58 15.57 16.53
N VAL A 529 18.31 15.37 16.89
CA VAL A 529 17.84 15.32 18.28
C VAL A 529 18.26 14.02 18.98
N LEU A 530 18.25 12.90 18.28
CA LEU A 530 18.33 11.57 18.90
C LEU A 530 19.70 10.89 18.76
N ASN A 531 20.47 11.24 17.73
CA ASN A 531 21.77 10.63 17.47
C ASN A 531 22.91 11.59 17.87
N ASP A 532 23.59 11.25 18.96
CA ASP A 532 24.67 12.07 19.53
C ASP A 532 25.87 12.21 18.56
N GLU A 533 26.25 11.12 17.87
CA GLU A 533 27.38 11.12 16.94
C GLU A 533 27.10 11.96 15.69
N LEU A 534 25.89 11.87 15.14
CA LEU A 534 25.47 12.70 14.02
C LEU A 534 25.39 14.18 14.40
N TYR A 535 24.91 14.49 15.61
CA TYR A 535 24.84 15.86 16.10
C TYR A 535 26.23 16.51 16.13
N GLU A 536 27.23 15.79 16.64
CA GLU A 536 28.63 16.25 16.64
C GLU A 536 29.18 16.39 15.22
N TYR A 537 28.94 15.40 14.35
CA TYR A 537 29.35 15.46 12.94
C TYR A 537 28.79 16.70 12.22
N CYS A 538 27.56 17.09 12.53
CA CYS A 538 26.91 18.24 11.92
C CYS A 538 27.59 19.58 12.25
N PHE A 539 28.28 19.71 13.39
CA PHE A 539 29.05 20.92 13.69
C PHE A 539 30.24 21.11 12.76
N GLU A 540 30.98 20.04 12.49
CA GLU A 540 32.09 20.08 11.54
C GLU A 540 31.58 20.42 10.13
N LEU A 541 30.42 19.86 9.77
CA LEU A 541 29.78 20.06 8.47
C LEU A 541 29.26 21.49 8.27
N ALA A 542 28.54 22.06 9.23
CA ALA A 542 27.95 23.40 9.10
C ALA A 542 28.99 24.51 8.95
N SER A 543 30.19 24.33 9.52
CA SER A 543 31.30 25.28 9.34
C SER A 543 31.66 25.54 7.87
N GLN A 544 31.30 24.62 6.97
CA GLN A 544 31.49 24.72 5.52
C GLN A 544 30.39 25.52 4.81
N TYR A 545 29.23 25.70 5.45
CA TYR A 545 28.03 26.31 4.87
C TYR A 545 27.59 27.61 5.56
N GLU A 546 28.18 27.99 6.70
CA GLU A 546 27.95 29.28 7.38
C GLU A 546 28.42 30.54 6.60
N LYS A 547 28.88 30.39 5.35
CA LYS A 547 29.41 31.47 4.49
C LYS A 547 28.74 31.61 3.11
N GLU A 548 27.72 30.79 2.80
CA GLU A 548 26.82 30.99 1.65
C GLU A 548 25.53 31.66 2.11
#